data_AF-A0A2I0HS78-F1
#
_entry.id   AF-A0A2I0HS78-F1
#
_cell.length_a   1.000
_cell.length_b   1.000
_cell.length_c   1.000
_cell.angle_alpha   90.00
_cell.angle_beta   90.00
_cell.angle_gamma   90.00
#
_symmetry.space_group_name_H-M   'P 1'
#
loop_
_entity.id
_entity.type
_entity.pdbx_description
1 polymer ?
#
loop_
_entity_poly.entity_id
_entity_poly.type
_entity_poly.pdbx_seq_one_letter_code
_entity_poly.pdbx_strand_id
1 'polypeptide(L)'
;MSSCLWVLIFAVYCTSVHAVLASPQCLDYQEQSLLLSLKNGLHFNASLSTKLAEWTQGSSSWPGVTCEGSRITGLDLSNESISDGINC
;
A
#
# COMPACT_ATOMS: atom_id res chain seq x y z
N MET A 1 -2.09 -46.31 -7.97
CA MET A 1 -1.74 -45.12 -8.78
C MET A 1 -2.57 -43.87 -8.46
N SER A 2 -3.47 -43.89 -7.45
CA SER A 2 -4.40 -42.76 -7.19
C SER A 2 -3.85 -41.67 -6.25
N SER A 3 -2.93 -42.01 -5.35
CA SER A 3 -2.43 -41.11 -4.29
C SER A 3 -1.68 -39.88 -4.82
N CYS A 4 -0.92 -40.03 -5.90
CA CYS A 4 -0.13 -38.94 -6.48
C CYS A 4 -1.02 -37.83 -7.06
N LEU A 5 -2.22 -38.16 -7.56
CA LEU A 5 -3.11 -37.17 -8.17
C LEU A 5 -3.57 -36.11 -7.16
N TRP A 6 -3.86 -36.55 -5.93
CA TRP A 6 -4.34 -35.67 -4.86
C TRP A 6 -3.26 -34.72 -4.35
N VAL A 7 -2.02 -35.23 -4.25
CA VAL A 7 -0.86 -34.41 -3.86
C VAL A 7 -0.56 -33.35 -4.93
N LEU A 8 -0.65 -33.71 -6.21
CA LEU A 8 -0.45 -32.76 -7.31
C LEU A 8 -1.53 -31.67 -7.33
N ILE A 9 -2.79 -32.04 -7.11
CA ILE A 9 -3.90 -31.06 -7.04
C ILE A 9 -3.70 -30.10 -5.86
N PHE A 10 -3.32 -30.60 -4.68
CA PHE A 10 -3.07 -29.75 -3.51
C PHE A 10 -1.85 -28.82 -3.70
N ALA A 11 -0.79 -29.33 -4.33
CA ALA A 11 0.40 -28.53 -4.64
C ALA A 11 0.12 -27.44 -5.69
N VAL A 12 -0.65 -27.75 -6.73
CA VAL A 12 -1.09 -26.78 -7.75
C VAL A 12 -2.03 -25.74 -7.14
N TYR A 13 -2.94 -26.17 -6.26
CA TYR A 13 -3.81 -25.26 -5.53
C TYR A 13 -3.00 -24.31 -4.63
N CYS A 14 -2.07 -24.82 -3.82
CA CYS A 14 -1.22 -23.97 -2.98
C CYS A 14 -0.38 -22.99 -3.80
N THR A 15 0.27 -23.43 -4.88
CA THR A 15 1.11 -22.55 -5.72
C THR A 15 0.32 -21.45 -6.42
N SER A 16 -0.92 -21.72 -6.83
CA SER A 16 -1.79 -20.71 -7.45
C SER A 16 -2.28 -19.64 -6.47
N VAL A 17 -2.55 -19.97 -5.19
CA VAL A 17 -2.88 -18.95 -4.18
C VAL A 17 -1.68 -18.03 -3.88
N HIS A 18 -0.47 -18.58 -3.82
CA HIS A 18 0.75 -17.80 -3.60
C HIS A 18 1.10 -16.90 -4.80
N ALA A 19 0.84 -17.34 -6.03
CA ALA A 19 1.12 -16.55 -7.23
C ALA A 19 0.17 -15.35 -7.39
N VAL A 20 -1.09 -15.46 -6.95
CA VAL A 20 -2.04 -14.34 -6.94
C VAL A 20 -1.68 -13.29 -5.87
N LEU A 21 -1.11 -13.73 -4.74
CA LEU A 21 -0.58 -12.85 -3.69
C LEU A 21 0.74 -12.16 -4.09
N ALA A 22 1.42 -12.63 -5.13
CA ALA A 22 2.72 -12.12 -5.59
C ALA A 22 2.61 -11.02 -6.66
N SER A 23 1.44 -10.37 -6.78
CA SER A 23 1.47 -9.00 -7.32
C SER A 23 2.13 -8.15 -6.24
N PRO A 24 3.33 -7.58 -6.44
CA PRO A 24 3.93 -6.72 -5.42
C PRO A 24 3.02 -5.50 -5.25
N GLN A 25 2.14 -5.55 -4.26
CA GLN A 25 1.37 -4.38 -3.86
C GLN A 25 2.38 -3.42 -3.25
N CYS A 26 2.52 -2.23 -3.82
CA CYS A 26 3.44 -1.22 -3.30
C CYS A 26 3.10 -0.86 -1.85
N LEU A 27 1.80 -0.73 -1.59
CA LEU A 27 1.23 -0.35 -0.31
C LEU A 27 0.56 -1.57 0.31
N ASP A 28 1.34 -2.38 1.05
CA ASP A 28 0.77 -3.39 1.95
C ASP A 28 0.09 -2.71 3.16
N TYR A 29 -0.70 -3.46 3.92
CA TYR A 29 -1.43 -2.97 5.09
C TYR A 29 -0.53 -2.22 6.09
N GLN A 30 0.69 -2.70 6.31
CA GLN A 30 1.62 -2.07 7.25
C GLN A 30 2.13 -0.71 6.75
N GLU A 31 2.52 -0.62 5.48
CA GLU A 31 2.98 0.64 4.86
C GLU A 31 1.84 1.67 4.80
N GLN A 32 0.63 1.22 4.45
CA GLN A 32 -0.57 2.05 4.48
C GLN A 32 -0.82 2.59 5.89
N SER A 33 -0.72 1.75 6.92
CA SER A 33 -0.94 2.17 8.31
C SER A 33 0.04 3.25 8.75
N LEU A 34 1.32 3.10 8.39
CA LEU A 34 2.35 4.08 8.73
C LEU A 34 2.10 5.44 8.06
N LEU A 35 1.82 5.44 6.77
CA LEU A 35 1.55 6.67 6.02
C LEU A 35 0.20 7.31 6.40
N LEU A 36 -0.82 6.52 6.75
CA LEU A 36 -2.05 7.06 7.34
C LEU A 36 -1.79 7.72 8.69
N SER A 37 -0.93 7.14 9.52
CA SER A 37 -0.51 7.76 10.78
C SER A 37 0.23 9.07 10.53
N LEU A 38 1.10 9.12 9.52
CA LEU A 38 1.75 10.36 9.07
C LEU A 38 0.70 11.40 8.67
N LYS A 39 -0.24 11.05 7.78
CA LYS A 39 -1.34 11.92 7.35
C LYS A 39 -2.13 12.48 8.54
N ASN A 40 -2.44 11.65 9.53
CA ASN A 40 -3.18 12.08 10.72
C ASN A 40 -2.39 13.04 11.63
N GLY A 41 -1.06 13.03 11.53
CA GLY A 41 -0.17 13.97 12.22
C GLY A 41 0.06 15.28 11.46
N LEU A 42 -0.47 15.43 10.24
CA LEU A 42 -0.35 16.64 9.44
C LEU A 42 -1.62 17.48 9.58
N HIS A 43 -1.46 18.79 9.76
CA HIS A 43 -2.57 19.72 9.61
C HIS A 43 -2.56 20.25 8.17
N PHE A 44 -3.58 19.92 7.39
CA PHE A 44 -3.69 20.32 5.99
C PHE A 44 -5.12 20.64 5.58
N ASN A 45 -5.29 21.48 4.57
CA ASN A 45 -6.60 21.75 4.00
C ASN A 45 -7.00 20.64 3.02
N ALA A 46 -7.90 19.75 3.45
CA ALA A 46 -8.36 18.63 2.64
C ALA A 46 -9.05 19.03 1.33
N SER A 47 -9.65 20.23 1.24
CA SER A 47 -10.29 20.73 0.01
C SER A 47 -9.30 21.27 -1.01
N LEU A 48 -8.07 21.62 -0.57
CA LEU A 48 -6.99 22.11 -1.45
C LEU A 48 -5.90 21.06 -1.67
N SER A 49 -5.90 20.00 -0.87
CA SER A 49 -5.00 18.86 -1.00
C SER A 49 -5.43 18.00 -2.19
N THR A 50 -4.45 17.67 -3.02
CA THR A 50 -4.64 16.82 -4.19
C THR A 50 -4.15 15.40 -3.93
N LYS A 51 -3.21 15.22 -2.99
CA LYS A 51 -2.58 13.94 -2.71
C LYS A 51 -3.08 13.32 -1.41
N LEU A 52 -2.88 14.01 -0.28
CA LEU A 52 -3.24 13.51 1.06
C LEU A 52 -4.75 13.26 1.20
N ALA A 53 -5.59 14.01 0.48
CA ALA A 53 -7.03 13.79 0.43
C ALA A 53 -7.40 12.39 -0.12
N GLU A 54 -6.63 11.85 -1.07
CA GLU A 54 -6.89 10.56 -1.71
C GLU A 54 -6.38 9.35 -0.89
N TRP A 55 -5.53 9.59 0.11
CA TRP A 55 -4.98 8.53 0.93
C TRP A 55 -6.07 7.87 1.78
N THR A 56 -6.46 6.66 1.39
CA THR A 56 -7.56 5.88 1.97
C THR A 56 -7.14 4.42 2.17
N GLN A 57 -7.68 3.81 3.23
CA GLN A 57 -7.39 2.42 3.56
C GLN A 57 -7.92 1.47 2.49
N GLY A 58 -7.10 0.49 2.09
CA GLY A 58 -7.46 -0.50 1.08
C GLY A 58 -7.10 -0.11 -0.36
N SER A 59 -6.58 1.10 -0.59
CA SER A 59 -5.94 1.43 -1.86
C SER A 59 -4.49 0.98 -1.87
N SER A 60 -4.07 0.29 -2.93
CA SER A 60 -2.71 -0.20 -3.13
C SER A 60 -1.77 0.82 -3.82
N SER A 61 -2.30 2.01 -4.13
CA SER A 61 -1.55 3.11 -4.76
C SER A 61 -2.09 4.45 -4.28
N TRP A 62 -1.21 5.38 -3.93
CA TRP A 62 -1.57 6.74 -3.55
C TRP A 62 -0.78 7.78 -4.34
N PRO A 63 -1.39 8.92 -4.69
CA PRO A 63 -0.66 10.03 -5.29
C PRO A 63 0.44 10.53 -4.34
N GLY A 64 1.58 10.88 -4.94
CA GLY A 64 2.78 11.29 -4.20
C GLY A 64 3.56 10.12 -3.58
N VAL A 65 3.09 8.87 -3.64
CA VAL A 65 3.87 7.70 -3.19
C VAL A 65 4.56 7.07 -4.40
N THR A 66 5.89 6.99 -4.36
CA THR A 66 6.71 6.33 -5.39
C THR A 66 7.15 4.96 -4.88
N CYS A 67 7.01 3.98 -5.76
CA CYS A 67 7.21 2.57 -5.45
C CYS A 67 8.25 1.95 -6.39
N GLU A 68 9.15 1.15 -5.84
CA GLU A 68 10.03 0.27 -6.60
C GLU A 68 9.75 -1.17 -6.18
N GLY A 69 9.03 -1.91 -7.03
CA GLY A 69 8.48 -3.22 -6.67
C GLY A 69 7.46 -3.10 -5.52
N SER A 70 7.69 -3.83 -4.43
CA SER A 70 6.84 -3.85 -3.23
C SER A 70 7.31 -2.89 -2.14
N ARG A 71 8.17 -1.92 -2.46
CA ARG A 71 8.78 -1.03 -1.48
C ARG A 71 8.55 0.42 -1.87
N ILE A 72 8.16 1.23 -0.88
CA ILE A 72 8.08 2.67 -1.03
C ILE A 72 9.49 3.24 -1.06
N THR A 73 9.82 3.96 -2.13
CA THR A 73 11.13 4.58 -2.34
C THR A 73 11.07 6.10 -2.37
N GLY A 74 9.88 6.68 -2.49
CA GLY A 74 9.71 8.12 -2.49
C GLY A 74 8.36 8.55 -1.94
N LEU A 75 8.37 9.72 -1.29
CA LEU A 75 7.19 10.40 -0.82
C LEU A 75 7.26 11.88 -1.26
N ASP A 76 6.32 12.31 -2.09
CA ASP A 76 6.20 13.65 -2.62
C ASP A 76 4.93 14.34 -2.10
N LEU A 77 5.11 15.17 -1.08
CA LEU A 77 4.07 16.04 -0.52
C LEU A 77 4.14 17.47 -1.07
N SER A 78 4.88 17.70 -2.17
CA SER A 78 4.96 19.02 -2.78
C SER A 78 3.59 19.50 -3.22
N ASN A 79 3.35 20.81 -3.05
CA ASN A 79 2.09 21.48 -3.41
C ASN A 79 0.86 21.00 -2.61
N GLU A 80 1.06 20.29 -1.50
CA GLU A 80 -0.01 20.00 -0.55
C GLU A 80 -0.21 21.19 0.40
N SER A 81 -1.46 21.52 0.72
CA SER A 81 -1.81 22.65 1.60
C SER A 81 -1.61 22.32 3.09
N ILE A 82 -0.38 21.95 3.47
CA ILE A 82 0.03 21.63 4.84
C ILE A 82 0.37 22.92 5.58
N SER A 83 -0.28 23.15 6.72
CA SER A 83 -0.11 24.34 7.56
C SER A 83 0.66 24.06 8.85
N ASP A 84 0.63 22.83 9.35
CA ASP A 84 1.35 22.38 10.54
C ASP A 84 1.66 20.88 10.43
N GLY A 85 2.54 20.35 11.29
CA GLY A 85 3.10 19.01 11.17
C GLY A 85 3.16 18.22 12.46
N ILE A 86 3.98 17.15 12.43
CA ILE A 86 4.13 16.23 13.54
C ILE A 86 4.88 16.94 14.68
N ASN A 87 4.18 17.21 15.77
CA ASN A 87 4.81 17.66 17.01
C ASN A 87 5.67 16.51 17.57
N CYS A 88 6.95 16.76 17.77
CA CYS A 88 7.93 15.76 18.23
C CYS A 88 7.86 15.55 19.75
#